data_AF-A0A952VCM8-F1
#
_entry.id   AF-A0A952VCM8-F1
#
_cell.length_a   1.000
_cell.length_b   1.000
_cell.length_c   1.000
_cell.angle_alpha   90.00
_cell.angle_beta   90.00
_cell.angle_gamma   90.00
#
_symmetry.space_group_name_H-M   'P 1'
#
loop_
_entity.id
_entity.type
_entity.pdbx_description
1 polymer ?
#
loop_
_entity_poly.entity_id
_entity_poly.type
_entity_poly.pdbx_seq_one_letter_code
_entity_poly.pdbx_strand_id
1 'polypeptide(L)'
;MKIIKIILALLGIVFGVMLMFWLFGVVWALLGYAFWLAVVGAIGYGAYKLLTRGQNKQIDSSVFTEIEGRDYSLSWEDYDRKYLKK
;
A
#
# COMPACT_ATOMS: atom_id res chain seq x y z
N MET A 1 -22.94 -59.15 -6.17
CA MET A 1 -22.24 -58.70 -4.93
C MET A 1 -20.84 -58.14 -5.19
N LYS A 2 -19.93 -58.82 -5.91
CA LYS A 2 -18.56 -58.30 -6.17
C LYS A 2 -18.54 -57.02 -7.02
N ILE A 3 -19.38 -56.94 -8.05
CA ILE A 3 -19.51 -55.75 -8.92
C ILE A 3 -19.95 -54.51 -8.14
N ILE A 4 -20.92 -54.65 -7.22
CA ILE A 4 -21.38 -53.54 -6.36
C ILE A 4 -20.24 -53.04 -5.46
N LYS A 5 -19.42 -53.94 -4.90
CA LYS A 5 -18.24 -53.54 -4.10
C LYS A 5 -17.21 -52.79 -4.94
N ILE A 6 -17.00 -53.18 -6.19
CA ILE A 6 -16.08 -52.49 -7.12
C ILE A 6 -16.58 -51.08 -7.42
N ILE A 7 -17.88 -50.93 -7.71
CA ILE A 7 -18.49 -49.62 -7.97
C ILE A 7 -18.38 -48.72 -6.73
N LEU A 8 -18.64 -49.27 -5.54
CA LEU A 8 -18.55 -48.52 -4.29
C LEU A 8 -17.11 -48.06 -4.00
N ALA A 9 -16.12 -48.91 -4.27
CA ALA A 9 -14.71 -48.56 -4.11
C ALA A 9 -14.28 -47.45 -5.08
N LEU A 10 -14.70 -47.53 -6.35
CA LEU A 10 -14.47 -46.49 -7.35
C LEU A 10 -15.10 -45.16 -6.93
N LEU A 11 -16.35 -45.19 -6.45
CA LEU A 11 -17.05 -44.01 -5.99
C LEU A 11 -16.31 -43.35 -4.80
N GLY A 12 -15.85 -44.17 -3.85
CA GLY A 12 -15.06 -43.69 -2.70
C GLY A 12 -13.76 -43.01 -3.13
N ILE A 13 -13.06 -43.55 -4.13
CA ILE A 13 -11.84 -42.93 -4.68
C ILE A 13 -12.16 -41.58 -5.31
N VAL A 14 -13.22 -41.50 -6.13
CA VAL A 14 -13.63 -40.24 -6.77
C VAL A 14 -13.95 -39.18 -5.73
N PHE A 15 -14.72 -39.52 -4.69
CA PHE A 15 -15.01 -38.60 -3.60
C PHE A 15 -13.77 -38.19 -2.81
N GLY A 16 -12.86 -39.12 -2.56
CA GLY A 16 -11.59 -38.83 -1.88
C GLY A 16 -10.73 -37.86 -2.67
N VAL A 17 -10.60 -38.06 -3.98
CA VAL A 17 -9.86 -37.17 -4.88
C VAL A 17 -10.52 -35.79 -4.97
N MET A 18 -11.85 -35.72 -5.06
CA MET A 18 -12.58 -34.45 -5.03
C MET A 18 -12.32 -33.67 -3.73
N LEU A 19 -12.40 -34.34 -2.58
CA LEU A 19 -12.13 -33.71 -1.28
C LEU A 19 -10.69 -33.20 -1.19
N MET A 20 -9.74 -33.99 -1.68
CA MET A 20 -8.34 -33.60 -1.73
C MET A 20 -8.14 -32.34 -2.60
N PHE A 21 -8.67 -32.32 -3.83
CA PHE A 21 -8.59 -31.13 -4.69
C PHE A 21 -9.30 -29.92 -4.09
N TRP A 22 -10.40 -30.11 -3.38
CA TRP A 22 -11.09 -29.03 -2.69
C TRP A 22 -10.21 -28.42 -1.59
N LEU A 23 -9.61 -29.25 -0.73
CA LEU A 23 -8.70 -28.78 0.33
C LEU A 23 -7.46 -28.08 -0.24
N PHE A 24 -6.81 -28.68 -1.24
CA PHE A 24 -5.66 -28.07 -1.90
C PHE A 24 -6.03 -26.76 -2.61
N GLY A 25 -7.21 -26.71 -3.24
CA GLY A 25 -7.73 -25.52 -3.90
C GLY A 25 -7.96 -24.37 -2.91
N VAL A 26 -8.53 -24.65 -1.74
CA VAL A 26 -8.72 -23.65 -0.68
C VAL A 26 -7.37 -23.13 -0.16
N VAL A 27 -6.42 -24.02 0.12
CA VAL A 27 -5.07 -23.62 0.57
C VAL A 27 -4.38 -22.75 -0.49
N TRP A 28 -4.45 -23.17 -1.75
CA TRP A 28 -3.86 -22.41 -2.85
C TRP A 28 -4.49 -21.02 -3.01
N ALA A 29 -5.82 -20.93 -2.92
CA ALA A 29 -6.53 -19.66 -2.99
C ALA A 29 -6.10 -18.72 -1.84
N LEU A 30 -6.03 -19.24 -0.61
CA LEU A 30 -5.58 -18.47 0.56
C LEU A 30 -4.15 -17.95 0.38
N LEU A 31 -3.23 -18.79 -0.06
CA LEU A 31 -1.85 -18.38 -0.34
C LEU A 31 -1.77 -17.33 -1.45
N GLY A 32 -2.58 -17.47 -2.50
CA GLY A 32 -2.67 -16.50 -3.58
C GLY A 32 -3.14 -15.12 -3.10
N TYR A 33 -4.21 -15.07 -2.31
CA TYR A 33 -4.69 -13.81 -1.74
C TYR A 33 -3.68 -13.21 -0.75
N ALA A 34 -3.07 -14.03 0.11
CA ALA A 34 -2.04 -13.57 1.03
C ALA A 34 -0.82 -12.99 0.29
N PHE A 35 -0.41 -13.63 -0.81
CA PHE A 35 0.66 -13.14 -1.66
C PHE A 35 0.31 -11.78 -2.26
N TRP A 36 -0.88 -11.61 -2.84
CA TRP A 36 -1.29 -10.33 -3.40
C TRP A 36 -1.39 -9.22 -2.35
N LEU A 37 -1.91 -9.52 -1.16
CA LEU A 37 -1.94 -8.59 -0.05
C LEU A 37 -0.52 -8.19 0.38
N ALA A 38 0.40 -9.15 0.44
CA ALA A 38 1.81 -8.87 0.74
C ALA A 38 2.47 -7.99 -0.33
N VAL A 39 2.20 -8.25 -1.62
CA VAL A 39 2.71 -7.44 -2.74
C VAL A 39 2.19 -6.01 -2.65
N VAL A 40 0.87 -5.82 -2.48
CA VAL A 40 0.26 -4.49 -2.37
C VAL A 40 0.79 -3.77 -1.13
N GLY A 41 0.90 -4.46 0.01
CA GLY A 41 1.47 -3.91 1.24
C GLY A 41 2.93 -3.49 1.08
N ALA A 42 3.75 -4.31 0.41
CA ALA A 42 5.16 -4.00 0.16
C ALA A 42 5.32 -2.79 -0.78
N ILE A 43 4.51 -2.71 -1.84
CA ILE A 43 4.49 -1.57 -2.76
C ILE A 43 4.07 -0.30 -2.01
N GLY A 44 2.95 -0.35 -1.27
CA GLY A 44 2.44 0.80 -0.51
C GLY A 44 3.44 1.30 0.54
N TYR A 45 4.02 0.38 1.32
CA TYR A 45 5.04 0.72 2.30
C TYR A 45 6.32 1.26 1.65
N GLY A 46 6.75 0.65 0.54
CA GLY A 46 7.91 1.10 -0.24
C GLY A 46 7.71 2.52 -0.77
N ALA A 47 6.56 2.80 -1.38
CA ALA A 47 6.20 4.13 -1.86
C ALA A 47 6.17 5.16 -0.72
N TYR A 48 5.52 4.85 0.40
CA TYR A 48 5.47 5.72 1.58
C TYR A 48 6.87 6.03 2.13
N LYS A 49 7.73 5.02 2.25
CA LYS A 49 9.10 5.18 2.74
C LYS A 49 9.97 6.03 1.81
N LEU A 50 9.78 5.93 0.50
CA LEU A 50 10.50 6.76 -0.47
C LEU A 50 10.01 8.22 -0.44
N LEU A 51 8.70 8.44 -0.37
CA LEU A 51 8.10 9.76 -0.27
C LEU A 51 8.54 10.50 1.00
N THR A 52 8.51 9.83 2.15
CA THR A 52 8.93 10.42 3.43
C THR A 52 10.43 10.71 3.48
N ARG A 53 11.27 9.85 2.90
CA ARG A 53 12.71 10.12 2.76
C ARG A 53 13.00 11.30 1.82
N GLY A 54 12.21 11.44 0.75
CA GLY A 54 12.29 12.58 -0.16
C GLY A 54 11.89 13.89 0.51
N GLN A 55 10.84 13.89 1.31
CA GLN A 55 10.41 15.07 2.07
C GLN A 55 11.47 15.50 3.10
N ASN A 56 12.08 14.58 3.84
CA ASN A 56 13.17 14.94 4.77
C ASN A 56 14.44 15.45 4.07
N LYS A 57 14.63 15.15 2.77
CA LYS A 57 15.72 15.71 1.95
C LYS A 57 15.35 17.03 1.27
N GLN A 58 14.06 17.31 1.05
CA GLN A 58 13.58 18.55 0.42
C GLN A 58 13.21 19.63 1.44
N ILE A 59 13.00 19.29 2.70
CA ILE A 59 13.07 20.24 3.82
C ILE A 59 14.56 20.47 4.12
N ASP A 60 15.29 20.90 3.11
CA ASP A 60 16.53 21.63 3.33
C ASP A 60 16.09 22.96 3.96
N SER A 61 16.71 23.31 5.07
CA SER A 61 16.36 24.47 5.91
C SER A 61 16.43 25.82 5.19
N SER A 62 16.77 25.86 3.91
CA SER A 62 16.85 27.05 3.07
C SER A 62 15.49 27.55 2.56
N VAL A 63 14.45 26.69 2.48
CA VAL A 63 13.12 27.13 2.00
C VAL A 63 12.35 27.90 3.08
N PHE A 64 12.68 27.70 4.36
CA PHE A 64 12.03 28.42 5.47
C PHE A 64 12.61 29.83 5.66
N THR A 65 13.87 30.06 5.30
CA THR A 65 14.55 31.35 5.47
C THR A 65 14.12 32.41 4.45
N GLU A 66 13.63 32.01 3.27
CA GLU A 66 13.14 32.97 2.26
C GLU A 66 11.74 33.54 2.54
N ILE A 67 10.98 32.96 3.47
CA ILE A 67 9.67 33.50 3.87
C ILE A 67 9.79 34.43 5.08
N GLU A 68 10.77 34.21 5.97
CA GLU A 68 11.05 35.13 7.09
C GLU A 68 11.55 36.51 6.63
N GLY A 69 12.18 36.59 5.46
CA GLY A 69 12.70 37.85 4.91
C GLY A 69 11.70 38.66 4.07
N ARG A 70 10.48 38.15 3.84
CA ARG A 70 9.47 38.91 3.11
C ARG A 70 8.55 39.62 4.08
N ASP A 71 8.40 40.91 3.81
CA ASP A 71 7.59 41.95 4.43
C ASP A 71 6.07 41.62 4.52
N TYR A 72 5.66 40.36 4.57
CA TYR A 72 4.27 39.89 4.70
C TYR A 72 3.65 40.19 6.07
N SER A 73 4.48 40.50 7.07
CA SER A 73 4.03 40.92 8.40
C SER A 73 3.97 42.44 8.57
N LEU A 74 4.31 43.23 7.55
CA LEU A 74 4.19 44.68 7.66
C LEU A 74 2.72 45.10 7.59
N SER A 75 2.37 46.02 8.48
CA SER A 75 1.09 46.70 8.38
C SER A 75 1.05 47.52 7.09
N TRP A 76 -0.16 47.78 6.58
CA TRP A 76 -0.34 48.63 5.40
C TRP A 76 0.32 50.01 5.55
N GLU A 77 0.37 50.55 6.77
CA GLU A 77 0.99 51.84 7.09
C GLU A 77 2.52 51.80 6.97
N ASP A 78 3.14 50.70 7.38
CA ASP A 78 4.59 50.56 7.32
C ASP A 78 5.08 50.27 5.89
N TYR A 79 4.27 49.56 5.08
CA TYR A 79 4.54 49.35 3.66
C TYR A 79 4.45 50.67 2.86
N ASP A 80 3.43 51.50 3.12
CA ASP A 80 3.26 52.82 2.48
C ASP A 80 4.46 53.73 2.77
N ARG A 81 4.92 53.76 4.02
CA ARG A 81 6.09 54.55 4.41
C ARG A 81 7.40 54.08 3.76
N LYS A 82 7.58 52.76 3.65
CA LYS A 82 8.85 52.18 3.16
C LYS A 82 8.99 52.26 1.64
N TYR A 83 7.88 52.18 0.89
CA TYR A 83 7.93 52.03 -0.56
C TYR A 83 7.17 53.11 -1.36
N LEU A 84 6.17 53.77 -0.77
CA LEU A 84 5.28 54.68 -1.52
C LEU A 84 5.51 56.16 -1.19
N LYS A 85 5.97 56.49 0.02
CA LYS A 85 6.40 57.85 0.38
C LYS A 85 7.92 57.94 0.44
N LYS A 86 8.51 58.49 -0.62
CA LYS A 86 9.92 58.87 -0.66
C LYS A 86 10.11 60.30 -0.20
#